data_AF-A0A8C6ZDM3-F1
#
_entry.id   AF-A0A8C6ZDM3-F1
#
_cell.length_a   1.000
_cell.length_b   1.000
_cell.length_c   1.000
_cell.angle_alpha   90.00
_cell.angle_beta   90.00
_cell.angle_gamma   90.00
#
_symmetry.space_group_name_H-M   'P 1'
#
loop_
_entity.id
_entity.type
_entity.pdbx_description
1 polymer ?
#
loop_
_entity_poly.entity_id
_entity_poly.type
_entity_poly.pdbx_seq_one_letter_code
_entity_poly.pdbx_strand_id
1 'polypeptide(L)'
;MQGGMGTRPPRIEEIKDFLLTARRKDAKSVKIKKNKDNVKFKVRCSRYLYTLVITDKEKAEKLKQSLPPGIGGCGSPGSGGGGGR
;
A
#
# COMPACT_ATOMS: atom_id res chain seq x y z
N MET A 1 -12.38 -24.68 -17.13
CA MET A 1 -11.09 -24.48 -17.83
C MET A 1 -10.46 -23.16 -17.38
N GLN A 2 -9.12 -23.08 -17.47
CA GLN A 2 -8.19 -22.06 -16.95
C GLN A 2 -7.82 -22.28 -15.47
N GLY A 3 -6.72 -22.93 -15.13
CA GLY A 3 -5.41 -22.93 -15.78
C GLY A 3 -4.43 -22.41 -14.73
N GLY A 4 -3.94 -23.32 -13.89
CA GLY A 4 -2.94 -23.02 -12.86
C GLY A 4 -1.61 -22.70 -13.53
N MET A 5 -1.36 -21.42 -13.77
CA MET A 5 -0.01 -20.94 -14.04
C MET A 5 0.60 -20.57 -12.69
N GLY A 6 1.67 -21.25 -12.29
CA GLY A 6 2.45 -20.89 -11.11
C GLY A 6 3.07 -19.51 -11.28
N THR A 7 2.32 -18.47 -10.96
CA THR A 7 2.73 -17.09 -11.23
C THR A 7 3.74 -16.66 -10.18
N ARG A 8 4.96 -16.32 -10.62
CA ARG A 8 5.92 -15.54 -9.83
C ARG A 8 5.17 -14.41 -9.12
N PRO A 9 5.40 -14.19 -7.81
CA PRO A 9 4.68 -13.17 -7.08
C PRO A 9 4.85 -11.83 -7.79
N PRO A 10 3.76 -11.12 -8.10
CA PRO A 10 3.84 -9.94 -8.92
C PRO A 10 4.63 -8.86 -8.16
N ARG A 11 5.73 -8.41 -8.76
CA ARG A 11 6.58 -7.34 -8.23
C ARG A 11 6.21 -6.05 -8.94
N ILE A 12 6.11 -4.98 -8.16
CA ILE A 12 5.90 -3.64 -8.68
C ILE A 12 7.25 -2.94 -8.69
N GLU A 13 7.63 -2.39 -9.85
CA GLU A 13 8.89 -1.64 -10.01
C GLU A 13 8.63 -0.13 -9.93
N GLU A 14 7.48 0.34 -10.42
CA GLU A 14 7.11 1.75 -10.42
C GLU A 14 6.09 2.13 -9.34
N ILE A 15 6.24 3.35 -8.83
CA ILE A 15 5.29 3.93 -7.86
C ILE A 15 3.89 4.08 -8.47
N LYS A 16 3.78 4.39 -9.77
CA LYS A 16 2.51 4.56 -10.48
C LYS A 16 1.65 3.30 -10.39
N ASP A 17 2.24 2.16 -10.72
CA ASP A 17 1.59 0.84 -10.65
C ASP A 17 1.19 0.46 -9.22
N PHE A 18 1.98 0.89 -8.22
CA PHE A 18 1.63 0.70 -6.83
C PHE A 18 0.40 1.50 -6.43
N LEU A 19 0.30 2.78 -6.82
CA LEU A 19 -0.87 3.60 -6.55
C LEU A 19 -2.13 3.04 -7.23
N LEU A 20 -1.99 2.54 -8.47
CA LEU A 20 -3.06 1.83 -9.17
C LEU A 20 -3.49 0.59 -8.39
N THR A 21 -2.53 -0.24 -7.98
CA THR A 21 -2.78 -1.49 -7.25
C THR A 21 -3.42 -1.25 -5.89
N ALA A 22 -2.93 -0.26 -5.14
CA ALA A 22 -3.52 0.14 -3.86
C ALA A 22 -4.98 0.56 -4.05
N ARG A 23 -5.30 1.36 -5.07
CA ARG A 23 -6.69 1.80 -5.32
C ARG A 23 -7.63 0.73 -5.86
N ARG A 24 -7.15 -0.48 -6.18
CA ARG A 24 -8.03 -1.54 -6.69
C ARG A 24 -8.98 -2.03 -5.61
N LYS A 25 -10.19 -2.43 -6.03
CA LYS A 25 -11.22 -2.98 -5.15
C LYS A 25 -10.79 -4.28 -4.44
N ASP A 26 -9.83 -5.02 -5.00
CA ASP A 26 -9.32 -6.27 -4.40
C ASP A 26 -8.20 -6.05 -3.39
N ALA A 27 -7.66 -4.84 -3.26
CA ALA A 27 -6.67 -4.48 -2.26
C ALA A 27 -7.36 -4.32 -0.89
N LYS A 28 -6.95 -5.16 0.07
CA LYS A 28 -7.51 -5.21 1.41
C LYS A 28 -6.68 -4.42 2.41
N SER A 29 -5.36 -4.56 2.33
CA SER A 29 -4.45 -3.84 3.23
C SER A 29 -3.06 -3.65 2.68
N VAL A 30 -2.34 -2.64 3.17
CA VAL A 30 -0.93 -2.41 2.81
C VAL A 30 -0.05 -2.54 4.04
N LYS A 31 0.91 -3.47 3.97
CA LYS A 31 1.92 -3.68 5.01
C LYS A 31 3.23 -3.03 4.59
N ILE A 32 3.72 -2.08 5.39
CA ILE A 32 4.97 -1.38 5.09
C ILE A 32 6.09 -1.93 5.97
N LYS A 33 7.13 -2.50 5.36
CA LYS A 33 8.31 -3.05 6.03
C LYS A 33 9.50 -2.11 5.78
N LYS A 34 9.90 -1.36 6.80
CA LYS A 34 11.13 -0.55 6.79
C LYS A 34 12.33 -1.49 7.00
N ASN A 35 13.33 -1.41 6.12
CA ASN A 35 14.62 -2.07 6.22
C ASN A 35 15.72 -0.99 6.39
N LYS A 36 16.96 -1.40 6.69
CA LYS A 36 18.08 -0.45 6.88
C LYS A 36 18.37 0.36 5.61
N ASP A 37 18.33 -0.33 4.47
CA ASP A 37 18.75 0.21 3.16
C ASP A 37 17.57 0.53 2.23
N ASN A 38 16.37 -0.01 2.51
CA ASN A 38 15.22 0.13 1.62
C ASN A 38 13.89 -0.02 2.39
N VAL A 39 12.79 0.39 1.79
CA VAL A 39 11.43 0.20 2.32
C VAL A 39 10.63 -0.67 1.36
N LYS A 40 9.95 -1.70 1.89
CA LYS A 40 9.09 -2.59 1.10
C LYS A 40 7.62 -2.33 1.41
N PHE A 41 6.84 -1.97 0.41
CA PHE A 41 5.39 -1.82 0.50
C PHE A 41 4.72 -3.07 -0.03
N LYS A 42 4.03 -3.80 0.84
CA LYS A 42 3.38 -5.07 0.53
C LYS A 42 1.87 -4.88 0.48
N VAL A 43 1.27 -4.86 -0.70
CA VAL A 43 -0.18 -4.77 -0.88
C VAL A 43 -0.78 -6.16 -0.82
N ARG A 44 -1.71 -6.38 0.10
CA ARG A 44 -2.49 -7.60 0.21
C ARG A 44 -3.73 -7.50 -0.69
N CYS A 45 -3.71 -8.24 -1.78
CA CYS A 45 -4.89 -8.46 -2.62
C CYS A 45 -5.60 -9.77 -2.24
N SER A 46 -6.71 -10.06 -2.91
CA SER A 46 -7.51 -11.27 -2.63
C SER A 46 -6.78 -12.57 -2.98
N ARG A 47 -6.04 -12.62 -4.10
CA ARG A 47 -5.26 -13.81 -4.52
C ARG A 47 -3.75 -13.67 -4.34
N TYR A 48 -3.20 -12.46 -4.53
CA TYR A 48 -1.76 -12.23 -4.60
C TYR A 48 -1.28 -11.16 -3.63
N LEU A 49 0.03 -11.15 -3.36
CA LEU A 49 0.71 -10.12 -2.58
C LEU A 49 1.66 -9.36 -3.50
N TYR A 50 1.39 -8.08 -3.73
CA TYR A 50 2.27 -7.23 -4.51
C TYR A 50 3.33 -6.60 -3.60
N THR A 51 4.57 -6.52 -4.07
CA THR A 51 5.64 -5.87 -3.32
C THR A 51 6.32 -4.80 -4.16
N LEU A 52 6.31 -3.56 -3.68
CA LEU A 52 7.13 -2.46 -4.19
C LEU A 52 8.34 -2.26 -3.27
N VAL A 53 9.54 -2.10 -3.85
CA VAL A 53 10.77 -1.83 -3.10
C VAL A 53 11.25 -0.43 -3.46
N ILE A 54 11.38 0.44 -2.47
CA ILE A 54 11.92 1.79 -2.62
C ILE A 54 13.24 1.85 -1.87
N THR A 55 14.32 2.24 -2.53
CA THR A 55 15.64 2.49 -1.91
C THR A 55 15.67 3.85 -1.22
N ASP A 56 15.07 4.87 -1.84
CA ASP A 56 14.94 6.22 -1.30
C ASP A 56 14.00 6.30 -0.08
N LYS A 57 14.57 6.57 1.10
CA LYS A 57 13.80 6.73 2.35
C LYS A 57 12.83 7.91 2.29
N GLU A 58 13.25 9.03 1.71
CA GLU A 58 12.42 10.23 1.59
C GLU A 58 11.20 10.00 0.69
N LYS A 59 11.40 9.36 -0.47
CA LYS A 59 10.28 8.99 -1.36
C LYS A 59 9.33 8.02 -0.67
N ALA A 60 9.87 7.04 0.06
CA ALA A 60 9.04 6.10 0.81
C ALA A 60 8.17 6.79 1.88
N GLU A 61 8.72 7.76 2.64
CA GLU A 61 7.96 8.52 3.63
C GLU A 61 6.84 9.35 2.97
N LYS A 62 7.12 10.05 1.86
CA LYS A 62 6.10 10.77 1.08
C LYS A 62 5.01 9.85 0.56
N LEU A 63 5.39 8.67 0.07
CA LEU A 63 4.45 7.67 -0.44
C LEU A 63 3.54 7.14 0.67
N LYS A 64 4.08 6.92 1.87
CA LYS A 64 3.28 6.51 3.04
C LYS A 64 2.20 7.55 3.38
N GLN A 65 2.54 8.83 3.33
CA GLN A 65 1.58 9.91 3.59
C GLN A 65 0.53 10.03 2.48
N SER A 66 0.90 9.66 1.25
CA SER A 66 0.00 9.66 0.09
C SER A 66 -0.98 8.48 0.08
N LEU A 67 -0.80 7.47 0.95
CA LEU A 67 -1.69 6.32 1.01
C LEU A 67 -3.03 6.73 1.63
N PRO A 68 -4.16 6.37 0.99
CA PRO A 68 -5.48 6.69 1.53
C PRO A 68 -5.72 5.95 2.86
N PRO A 69 -6.34 6.59 3.87
CA PRO A 69 -6.59 5.99 5.19
C PRO A 69 -7.50 4.74 5.12
N GLY A 70 -8.25 4.56 4.04
CA GLY A 70 -9.18 3.42 3.83
C GLY A 70 -8.53 2.05 3.60
N ILE A 71 -7.20 1.97 3.44
CA ILE A 71 -6.47 0.73 3.14
C ILE A 71 -5.61 0.23 4.31
N GLY A 72 -5.42 1.02 5.35
CA GLY A 72 -4.55 0.69 6.49
C GLY A 72 -5.28 0.29 7.77
N GLY A 73 -6.59 0.48 7.84
CA GLY A 73 -7.38 0.34 9.05
C GLY A 73 -7.95 1.68 9.48
N CYS A 74 -9.26 1.67 9.69
CA CYS A 74 -10.03 2.57 10.54
C CYS A 74 -9.85 4.08 10.33
N GLY A 75 -10.90 4.69 9.78
CA GLY A 75 -11.38 5.99 10.25
C GLY A 75 -10.67 7.20 9.68
N SER A 76 -11.39 7.96 8.87
CA SER A 76 -11.25 9.41 8.86
C SER A 76 -11.05 9.91 10.30
N PRO A 77 -10.07 10.78 10.62
CA PRO A 77 -10.24 11.60 11.79
C PRO A 77 -11.55 12.36 11.55
N GLY A 78 -12.57 12.00 12.32
CA GLY A 78 -13.79 12.80 12.40
C GLY A 78 -13.33 14.22 12.69
N SER A 79 -13.57 15.10 11.74
CA SER A 79 -13.62 16.53 12.00
C SER A 79 -14.75 16.74 13.00
N GLY A 80 -14.41 16.72 14.29
CA GLY A 80 -15.27 17.18 15.39
C GLY A 80 -14.66 18.45 15.94
N GLY A 81 -14.96 19.59 15.30
CA GLY A 81 -14.73 20.89 15.91
C GLY A 81 -15.79 21.19 16.97
N GLY A 82 -15.45 22.06 17.93
CA GLY A 82 -16.44 22.90 18.63
C GLY A 82 -16.35 22.94 20.15
N GLY A 83 -15.93 24.11 20.67
CA GLY A 83 -16.30 24.69 21.98
C GLY A 83 -15.61 24.06 23.20
N GLY A 84 -15.01 24.77 24.13
CA GLY A 84 -15.28 26.14 24.58
C GLY A 84 -15.64 26.08 26.06
N ARG A 85 -14.90 26.87 26.86
CA ARG A 85 -14.90 27.04 28.33
C ARG A 85 -13.99 26.10 29.11
#